data_AF-A0A3L8D946-F1
#
_entry.id   AF-A0A3L8D946-F1
#
_cell.length_a   1.000
_cell.length_b   1.000
_cell.length_c   1.000
_cell.angle_alpha   90.00
_cell.angle_beta   90.00
_cell.angle_gamma   90.00
#
_symmetry.space_group_name_H-M   'P 1'
#
loop_
_entity.id
_entity.type
_entity.pdbx_description
1 polymer ?
#
loop_
_entity_poly.entity_id
_entity_poly.type
_entity_poly.pdbx_seq_one_letter_code
_entity_poly.pdbx_strand_id
1 'polypeptide(L)'
;MNYRDYVNKDIDPSLFVLRFAHKLEFGEKTHAVSMTASRIVQRMKRDSIHSGRRPSGLCGAALLIAARLHEFNRSPNDIIKIVKVHESTLRKRLMEFGDTPSSALTLDEFMTVDLEEEQDPPAFKAARKKDKERLQKVRFFFKYCFSLKL
;
A
#
# COMPACT_ATOMS: atom_id res chain seq x y z
N MET A 1 29.63 -1.81 9.19
CA MET A 1 28.95 -2.82 8.35
C MET A 1 28.23 -3.77 9.31
N ASN A 2 26.90 -3.74 9.38
CA ASN A 2 26.15 -4.25 10.54
C ASN A 2 25.50 -5.62 10.27
N TYR A 3 25.61 -6.53 11.24
CA TYR A 3 25.14 -7.93 11.18
C TYR A 3 23.61 -8.08 10.98
N ARG A 4 22.83 -7.00 11.17
CA ARG A 4 21.39 -6.96 10.90
C ARG A 4 21.05 -7.12 9.41
N ASP A 5 21.97 -6.77 8.52
CA ASP A 5 21.74 -6.81 7.08
C ASP A 5 21.90 -8.24 6.50
N TYR A 6 22.53 -9.16 7.24
CA TYR A 6 22.81 -10.54 6.79
C TYR A 6 21.71 -11.55 7.15
N VAL A 7 20.89 -11.27 8.16
CA VAL A 7 19.89 -12.23 8.71
C VAL A 7 18.50 -12.06 8.10
N ASN A 8 18.21 -10.92 7.46
CA ASN A 8 16.98 -10.73 6.70
C ASN A 8 17.25 -10.91 5.21
N LYS A 9 17.12 -12.14 4.71
CA LYS A 9 16.95 -12.39 3.27
C LYS A 9 15.54 -11.98 2.83
N ASP A 10 15.10 -10.79 3.23
CA ASP A 10 13.87 -10.17 2.77
C ASP A 10 14.11 -9.76 1.33
N ILE A 11 13.51 -10.50 0.40
CA ILE A 11 13.59 -10.16 -1.02
C ILE A 11 12.98 -8.78 -1.19
N ASP A 12 13.79 -7.81 -1.63
CA ASP A 12 13.32 -6.47 -1.91
C ASP A 12 12.17 -6.55 -2.94
N PRO A 13 10.95 -6.11 -2.59
CA PRO A 13 9.83 -6.16 -3.52
C PRO A 13 10.12 -5.41 -4.83
N SER A 14 11.02 -4.42 -4.80
CA SER A 14 11.47 -3.66 -5.97
C SER A 14 12.04 -4.56 -7.08
N LEU A 15 12.65 -5.70 -6.73
CA LEU A 15 13.19 -6.66 -7.69
C LEU A 15 12.12 -7.31 -8.57
N PHE A 16 10.88 -7.41 -8.09
CA PHE A 16 9.78 -7.99 -8.86
C PHE A 16 9.13 -6.98 -9.82
N VAL A 17 9.29 -5.68 -9.58
CA VAL A 17 8.61 -4.61 -10.33
C VAL A 17 8.98 -4.67 -11.80
N LEU A 18 10.27 -4.69 -12.11
CA LEU A 18 10.75 -4.69 -13.49
C LEU A 18 10.23 -5.93 -14.26
N ARG A 19 10.32 -7.11 -13.64
CA ARG A 19 9.84 -8.36 -14.24
C ARG A 19 8.33 -8.34 -14.54
N PHE A 20 7.53 -7.78 -13.64
CA PHE A 20 6.09 -7.67 -13.85
C PHE A 20 5.74 -6.57 -14.86
N ALA A 21 6.48 -5.46 -14.88
CA ALA A 21 6.30 -4.39 -15.85
C ALA A 21 6.54 -4.87 -17.28
N HIS A 22 7.58 -5.67 -17.52
CA HIS A 22 7.81 -6.29 -18.83
C HIS A 22 6.66 -7.21 -19.27
N LYS A 23 6.04 -7.95 -18.35
CA LYS A 23 4.88 -8.82 -18.64
C LYS A 23 3.59 -8.03 -18.91
N LEU A 24 3.51 -6.78 -18.47
CA LEU A 24 2.36 -5.89 -18.67
C LEU A 24 2.45 -5.08 -19.97
N GLU A 25 3.54 -5.23 -20.74
CA GLU A 25 3.72 -4.67 -22.09
C GLU A 25 3.37 -3.17 -22.16
N PHE A 26 4.10 -2.33 -21.42
CA PHE A 26 3.93 -0.88 -21.45
C PHE A 26 4.67 -0.18 -22.62
N GLY A 27 5.18 -0.96 -23.58
CA GLY A 27 5.94 -0.45 -24.73
C GLY A 27 7.18 0.34 -24.32
N GLU A 28 7.43 1.48 -24.97
CA GLU A 28 8.58 2.35 -24.71
C GLU A 28 8.58 2.95 -23.30
N LYS A 29 7.40 3.13 -22.69
CA LYS A 29 7.26 3.67 -21.33
C LYS A 29 7.49 2.65 -20.21
N THR A 30 7.81 1.38 -20.54
CA THR A 30 8.02 0.31 -19.54
C THR A 30 9.05 0.69 -18.48
N HIS A 31 10.16 1.31 -18.88
CA HIS A 31 11.18 1.74 -17.94
C HIS A 31 10.67 2.83 -16.98
N ALA A 32 10.03 3.87 -17.51
CA ALA A 32 9.47 4.98 -16.72
C ALA A 32 8.41 4.49 -15.71
N VAL A 33 7.51 3.61 -16.14
CA VAL A 33 6.51 2.97 -15.27
C VAL A 33 7.18 2.14 -14.17
N SER A 34 8.21 1.36 -14.52
CA SER A 34 8.93 0.53 -13.55
C SER A 34 9.70 1.34 -12.49
N MET A 35 10.27 2.48 -12.88
CA MET A 35 10.95 3.40 -11.96
C MET A 35 9.96 4.04 -10.99
N THR A 36 8.82 4.50 -11.51
CA THR A 36 7.74 5.08 -10.70
C THR A 36 7.17 4.05 -9.73
N ALA A 37 6.89 2.83 -10.20
CA ALA A 37 6.40 1.74 -9.38
C ALA A 37 7.41 1.34 -8.28
N SER A 38 8.71 1.30 -8.59
CA SER A 38 9.76 1.02 -7.60
C SER A 38 9.78 2.09 -6.49
N ARG A 39 9.63 3.36 -6.86
CA ARG A 39 9.54 4.46 -5.89
C ARG A 39 8.30 4.36 -5.00
N ILE A 40 7.15 4.00 -5.57
CA ILE A 40 5.92 3.72 -4.80
C ILE A 40 6.14 2.56 -3.82
N VAL A 41 6.78 1.47 -4.25
CA VAL A 41 7.10 0.33 -3.37
C VAL A 41 8.01 0.75 -2.21
N GLN A 42 9.06 1.53 -2.48
CA GLN A 42 9.94 2.07 -1.45
C GLN A 42 9.16 2.94 -0.46
N ARG A 43 8.23 3.77 -0.96
CA ARG A 43 7.38 4.56 -0.09
C ARG A 43 6.45 3.72 0.78
N MET A 44 5.77 2.73 0.19
CA MET A 44 4.94 1.77 0.93
C MET A 44 5.77 0.99 1.98
N LYS A 45 7.06 0.78 1.74
CA LYS A 45 7.98 0.16 2.71
C LYS A 45 8.19 1.07 3.92
N ARG A 46 8.46 2.37 3.69
CA ARG A 46 8.60 3.40 4.72
C ARG A 46 7.29 3.60 5.50
N ASP A 47 6.15 3.63 4.83
CA ASP A 47 4.83 3.75 5.47
C ASP A 47 4.38 2.46 6.23
N SER A 48 5.31 1.53 6.50
CA SER A 48 5.06 0.25 7.19
C SER A 48 3.95 -0.62 6.59
N ILE A 49 3.60 -0.42 5.32
CA ILE A 49 2.58 -1.19 4.60
C ILE A 49 3.12 -2.60 4.22
N HIS A 50 4.44 -2.80 4.20
CA HIS A 50 5.07 -4.05 3.77
C HIS A 50 5.21 -5.12 4.87
N SER A 51 5.27 -4.72 6.14
CA SER A 51 5.66 -5.62 7.23
C SER A 51 4.70 -6.81 7.41
N GLY A 52 5.25 -8.03 7.43
CA GLY A 52 4.50 -9.28 7.57
C GLY A 52 3.57 -9.64 6.40
N ARG A 53 3.75 -9.00 5.23
CA ARG A 53 2.85 -9.13 4.07
C ARG A 53 3.61 -9.61 2.84
N ARG A 54 2.87 -10.23 1.91
CA ARG A 54 3.48 -10.76 0.67
C ARG A 54 3.95 -9.62 -0.25
N PRO A 55 5.23 -9.61 -0.69
CA PRO A 55 5.79 -8.54 -1.51
C PRO A 55 5.09 -8.42 -2.87
N SER A 56 4.69 -9.53 -3.49
CA SER A 56 4.00 -9.54 -4.78
C SER A 56 2.75 -8.64 -4.79
N GLY A 57 1.95 -8.68 -3.72
CA GLY A 57 0.74 -7.85 -3.62
C GLY A 57 1.03 -6.35 -3.57
N LEU A 58 2.13 -5.95 -2.93
CA LEU A 58 2.59 -4.55 -2.95
C LEU A 58 3.04 -4.15 -4.35
N CYS A 59 3.86 -4.95 -5.02
CA CYS A 59 4.35 -4.65 -6.37
C CYS A 59 3.19 -4.50 -7.36
N GLY A 60 2.17 -5.37 -7.27
CA GLY A 60 0.98 -5.28 -8.11
C GLY A 60 0.18 -4.00 -7.89
N ALA A 61 0.01 -3.57 -6.63
CA ALA A 61 -0.66 -2.32 -6.33
C ALA A 61 0.13 -1.11 -6.85
N ALA A 62 1.44 -1.09 -6.60
CA ALA A 62 2.34 -0.05 -7.08
C ALA A 62 2.36 0.05 -8.61
N LEU A 63 2.38 -1.09 -9.31
CA LEU A 63 2.31 -1.12 -10.77
C LEU A 63 0.98 -0.61 -11.31
N LEU A 64 -0.15 -0.88 -10.64
CA LEU A 64 -1.44 -0.34 -11.05
C LEU A 64 -1.48 1.18 -10.94
N ILE A 65 -0.94 1.71 -9.84
CA ILE A 65 -0.87 3.16 -9.59
C ILE A 65 0.06 3.80 -10.63
N ALA A 66 1.27 3.26 -10.81
CA ALA A 66 2.23 3.77 -11.78
C ALA A 66 1.69 3.70 -13.21
N ALA A 67 0.99 2.63 -13.59
CA ALA A 67 0.35 2.52 -14.89
C ALA A 67 -0.64 3.67 -15.13
N ARG A 68 -1.49 3.98 -14.13
CA ARG A 68 -2.45 5.10 -14.22
C ARG A 68 -1.78 6.46 -14.31
N LEU A 69 -0.68 6.67 -13.58
CA LEU A 69 0.09 7.92 -13.61
C LEU A 69 0.75 8.16 -14.98
N HIS A 70 1.10 7.08 -15.70
CA HIS A 70 1.64 7.14 -17.07
C HIS A 70 0.58 6.97 -18.16
N GLU A 71 -0.70 7.18 -17.82
CA GLU A 71 -1.87 7.13 -18.72
C GLU A 71 -2.18 5.75 -19.32
N PHE A 72 -1.70 4.67 -18.71
CA PHE A 72 -2.06 3.30 -19.07
C PHE A 72 -3.24 2.80 -18.26
N ASN A 73 -4.37 2.61 -18.93
CA ASN A 73 -5.60 2.13 -18.29
C ASN A 73 -5.63 0.59 -18.19
N ARG A 74 -4.78 0.01 -17.32
CA ARG A 74 -4.77 -1.44 -17.04
C ARG A 74 -5.85 -1.83 -16.04
N SER A 75 -6.51 -2.97 -16.27
CA SER A 75 -7.50 -3.48 -15.33
C SER A 75 -6.82 -4.15 -14.12
N PRO A 76 -7.43 -4.13 -12.92
CA PRO A 76 -6.93 -4.88 -11.78
C PRO A 76 -6.78 -6.38 -12.08
N ASN A 77 -7.68 -6.92 -12.92
CA ASN A 77 -7.68 -8.33 -13.32
C ASN A 77 -6.44 -8.71 -14.14
N ASP A 78 -5.93 -7.81 -14.98
CA ASP A 78 -4.72 -8.07 -15.78
C ASP A 78 -3.48 -8.17 -14.88
N ILE A 79 -3.39 -7.30 -13.87
CA ILE A 79 -2.30 -7.33 -12.90
C ILE A 79 -2.38 -8.59 -12.03
N ILE A 80 -3.57 -8.96 -11.58
CA ILE A 80 -3.80 -10.17 -10.78
C ILE A 80 -3.29 -11.42 -11.51
N LYS A 81 -3.56 -11.54 -12.81
CA LYS A 81 -3.10 -12.66 -13.64
C LYS A 81 -1.57 -12.78 -13.68
N ILE A 82 -0.85 -11.67 -13.62
CA ILE A 82 0.62 -11.62 -13.70
C ILE A 82 1.28 -11.83 -12.34
N VAL A 83 0.78 -11.11 -11.32
CA VAL A 83 1.35 -11.03 -9.97
C VAL A 83 0.92 -12.22 -9.10
N LYS A 84 -0.12 -12.96 -9.53
CA LYS A 84 -0.65 -14.17 -8.87
C LYS A 84 -1.10 -13.90 -7.43
N VAL A 85 -1.90 -12.85 -7.26
CA VAL A 85 -2.51 -12.46 -5.97
C VAL A 85 -4.01 -12.33 -6.10
N HIS A 86 -4.75 -12.59 -5.03
CA HIS A 86 -6.20 -12.42 -5.03
C HIS A 86 -6.61 -10.94 -5.13
N GLU A 87 -7.75 -10.67 -5.75
CA GLU A 87 -8.27 -9.32 -5.98
C GLU A 87 -8.47 -8.52 -4.69
N SER A 88 -9.03 -9.17 -3.66
CA SER A 88 -9.25 -8.53 -2.35
C SER A 88 -7.94 -8.07 -1.71
N THR A 89 -6.85 -8.79 -1.94
CA THR A 89 -5.52 -8.41 -1.44
C THR A 89 -5.02 -7.16 -2.15
N LEU A 90 -5.13 -7.11 -3.48
CA LEU A 90 -4.74 -5.96 -4.29
C LEU A 90 -5.53 -4.71 -3.88
N ARG A 91 -6.87 -4.82 -3.78
CA ARG A 91 -7.75 -3.72 -3.35
C ARG A 91 -7.39 -3.21 -1.95
N LYS A 92 -7.11 -4.10 -0.99
CA LYS A 92 -6.65 -3.71 0.35
C LYS A 92 -5.36 -2.90 0.31
N ARG A 93 -4.36 -3.31 -0.49
CA ARG A 93 -3.09 -2.58 -0.62
C ARG A 93 -3.30 -1.17 -1.21
N LEU A 94 -4.18 -1.05 -2.21
CA LEU A 94 -4.53 0.23 -2.84
C LEU A 94 -5.21 1.18 -1.85
N MET A 95 -6.18 0.68 -1.06
CA MET A 95 -6.83 1.48 -0.02
C MET A 95 -5.83 1.93 1.05
N GLU A 96 -4.98 1.02 1.53
CA GLU A 96 -3.97 1.35 2.54
C GLU A 96 -2.98 2.41 2.05
N PHE A 97 -2.60 2.39 0.76
CA PHE A 97 -1.81 3.47 0.16
C PHE A 97 -2.61 4.76 0.02
N GLY A 98 -3.88 4.67 -0.38
CA GLY A 98 -4.81 5.81 -0.46
C GLY A 98 -4.95 6.57 0.86
N ASP A 99 -4.89 5.85 1.99
CA ASP A 99 -4.94 6.43 3.34
C ASP A 99 -3.61 7.09 3.79
N THR A 100 -2.55 7.05 2.99
CA THR A 100 -1.28 7.73 3.29
C THR A 100 -1.27 9.15 2.72
N PRO A 101 -0.55 10.11 3.34
CA PRO A 101 -0.43 11.47 2.78
C PRO A 101 0.21 11.48 1.38
N SER A 102 1.02 10.48 1.07
CA SER A 102 1.65 10.29 -0.24
C SER A 102 0.67 10.13 -1.40
N SER A 103 -0.57 9.70 -1.12
CA SER A 103 -1.57 9.46 -2.15
C SER A 103 -2.14 10.74 -2.76
N ALA A 104 -2.02 11.87 -2.06
CA ALA A 104 -2.52 13.16 -2.49
C ALA A 104 -1.54 13.93 -3.40
N LEU A 105 -0.30 13.44 -3.54
CA LEU A 105 0.73 14.08 -4.35
C LEU A 105 0.52 13.82 -5.84
N THR A 106 0.85 14.82 -6.66
CA THR A 106 0.94 14.66 -8.12
C THR A 106 2.16 13.81 -8.50
N LEU A 107 2.23 13.33 -9.76
CA LEU A 107 3.36 12.52 -10.24
C LEU A 107 4.70 13.25 -10.05
N ASP A 108 4.77 14.53 -10.43
CA ASP A 108 6.01 15.30 -10.35
C ASP A 108 6.42 15.59 -8.90
N GLU A 109 5.46 15.90 -8.03
CA GLU A 109 5.70 16.07 -6.59
C GLU A 109 6.18 14.76 -5.95
N PHE A 110 5.55 13.63 -6.31
CA PHE A 110 5.94 12.32 -5.79
C PHE A 110 7.38 11.93 -6.22
N MET A 111 7.81 12.37 -7.40
CA MET A 111 9.14 12.11 -7.95
C MET A 111 10.22 13.07 -7.44
N THR A 112 9.85 14.16 -6.77
CA THR A 112 10.80 15.16 -6.26
C THR A 112 10.85 15.17 -4.73
N VAL A 113 9.73 14.91 -4.06
CA VAL A 113 9.61 15.00 -2.60
C VAL A 113 9.68 13.61 -1.98
N ASP A 114 10.64 13.42 -1.07
CA ASP A 114 10.61 12.33 -0.11
C ASP A 114 9.98 12.86 1.19
N LEU A 115 8.72 12.54 1.47
CA LEU A 115 8.15 12.90 2.78
C LEU A 115 8.84 12.07 3.87
N GLU A 116 9.29 12.73 4.93
CA GLU A 116 10.00 12.12 6.06
C GLU A 116 9.07 11.41 7.05
N GLU A 117 7.78 11.76 7.05
CA GLU A 117 6.81 11.22 8.01
C GLU A 117 6.52 9.73 7.78
N GLU A 118 6.84 8.92 8.79
CA GLU A 118 6.51 7.49 8.85
C GLU A 118 5.06 7.29 9.30
N GLN A 119 4.43 6.20 8.84
CA GLN A 119 3.05 5.86 9.17
C GLN A 119 2.98 4.56 9.97
N ASP A 120 2.02 4.50 10.91
CA ASP A 120 1.77 3.29 11.69
C ASP A 120 1.28 2.13 10.81
N PRO A 121 1.68 0.87 11.11
CA PRO A 121 1.20 -0.30 10.42
C PRO A 121 -0.34 -0.41 10.45
N PRO A 122 -1.00 -0.92 9.40
CA PRO A 122 -2.47 -0.94 9.37
C PRO A 122 -3.11 -1.84 10.44
N ALA A 123 -2.37 -2.82 10.98
CA ALA A 123 -2.83 -3.61 12.12
C ALA A 123 -3.06 -2.72 13.36
N PHE A 124 -2.20 -1.72 13.58
CA PHE A 124 -2.31 -0.76 14.67
C PHE A 124 -3.49 0.19 14.45
N LYS A 125 -3.63 0.73 13.23
CA LYS A 125 -4.78 1.58 12.85
C LYS A 125 -6.12 0.84 13.01
N ALA A 126 -6.19 -0.42 12.59
CA ALA A 126 -7.39 -1.25 12.70
C ALA A 126 -7.75 -1.55 14.18
N ALA A 127 -6.76 -1.87 15.01
CA ALA A 127 -6.98 -2.09 16.44
C ALA A 127 -7.52 -0.83 17.13
N ARG A 128 -6.92 0.33 16.88
CA ARG A 128 -7.37 1.63 17.42
C ARG A 128 -8.80 1.98 16.98
N LYS A 129 -9.16 1.73 15.72
CA LYS A 129 -10.53 1.95 15.21
C LYS A 129 -11.55 1.06 15.94
N LYS A 130 -11.24 -0.24 16.08
CA LYS A 130 -12.11 -1.20 16.78
C LYS A 130 -12.29 -0.84 18.26
N ASP A 131 -11.23 -0.38 18.92
CA ASP A 131 -11.31 0.07 20.31
C ASP A 131 -12.17 1.33 20.46
N LYS A 132 -12.05 2.29 19.52
CA LYS A 132 -12.88 3.50 19.50
C LYS A 132 -14.36 3.17 19.28
N GLU A 133 -14.67 2.24 18.37
CA GLU A 133 -16.03 1.74 18.13
C GLU A 133 -16.58 1.00 19.36
N ARG A 134 -15.75 0.19 20.04
CA ARG A 134 -16.13 -0.49 21.29
C ARG A 134 -16.44 0.51 22.39
N LEU A 135 -15.60 1.52 22.58
CA LEU A 135 -15.81 2.59 23.55
C LEU A 135 -17.07 3.40 23.24
N GLN A 136 -17.34 3.72 21.96
CA GLN A 136 -18.58 4.38 21.56
C GLN A 136 -19.81 3.53 21.88
N LYS A 137 -19.79 2.22 21.59
CA LYS A 137 -20.89 1.31 21.94
C LYS A 137 -21.13 1.27 23.45
N VAL A 138 -20.06 1.19 24.25
CA VAL A 138 -20.17 1.25 25.71
C VAL A 138 -20.75 2.60 26.15
N ARG A 139 -20.29 3.72 25.59
CA ARG A 139 -20.78 5.07 25.90
C ARG A 139 -22.26 5.25 25.54
N PHE A 140 -22.68 4.71 24.38
CA PHE A 140 -24.08 4.67 23.97
C PHE A 140 -24.92 3.79 24.91
N PHE A 141 -24.43 2.60 25.25
CA PHE A 141 -25.11 1.70 26.19
C PHE A 141 -25.32 2.36 27.56
N PHE A 142 -24.29 3.00 28.12
CA PHE A 142 -24.42 3.76 29.36
C PHE A 142 -25.42 4.92 29.23
N LYS A 143 -25.41 5.65 28.12
CA LYS A 143 -26.35 6.77 27.88
C LYS A 143 -27.80 6.30 27.77
N TYR A 144 -28.07 5.20 27.08
CA TYR A 144 -29.41 4.61 26.97
C TYR A 144 -29.88 3.96 28.28
N CYS A 145 -28.99 3.29 29.01
CA CYS A 145 -29.35 2.61 30.26
C CYS A 145 -29.62 3.61 31.42
N PHE A 146 -28.95 4.78 31.43
CA PHE A 146 -29.28 5.87 32.36
C PHE A 146 -30.55 6.62 31.97
N SER A 147 -30.84 6.76 30.67
CA SER A 147 -32.06 7.45 30.20
C SER A 147 -33.36 6.65 30.38
N LEU A 148 -33.28 5.33 30.61
CA LEU A 148 -34.43 4.46 30.89
C LEU A 148 -34.69 4.26 32.39
N LYS A 149 -33.97 4.97 33.27
CA LYS A 149 -34.08 4.88 34.73
C LYS A 149 -34.60 6.17 35.39
N LEU A 150 -35.16 7.09 34.61
CA LEU A 150 -35.90 8.27 35.05
C LEU A 150 -37.31 8.24 34.44
#